data_AF-A0A1T4Q8N0-F1
#
_entry.id   AF-A0A1T4Q8N0-F1
#
_cell.length_a   1.000
_cell.length_b   1.000
_cell.length_c   1.000
_cell.angle_alpha   90.00
_cell.angle_beta   90.00
_cell.angle_gamma   90.00
#
_symmetry.space_group_name_H-M   'P 1'
#
loop_
_entity.id
_entity.type
_entity.pdbx_description
1 polymer ?
#
loop_
_entity_poly.entity_id
_entity_poly.type
_entity_poly.pdbx_seq_one_letter_code
_entity_poly.pdbx_strand_id
1 'polypeptide(L)'
;MGLFSKKKTFSGDKEIDDIINGIRVDLSNNYKDNAVLGIKKLKAVVEEKYDSGKLRDNLYTRYADIIKEFETDVAGFKRTY
;
A
#
# COMPACT_ATOMS: atom_id res chain seq x y z
N MET A 1 14.21 27.12 23.36
CA MET A 1 13.34 26.58 22.29
C MET A 1 14.21 25.98 21.22
N GLY A 2 14.39 24.67 21.23
CA GLY A 2 15.23 23.99 20.25
C GLY A 2 14.78 22.55 20.15
N LEU A 3 15.02 21.95 18.97
CA LEU A 3 14.76 20.54 18.63
C LEU A 3 13.39 20.30 17.96
N PHE A 4 13.12 21.02 16.87
CA PHE A 4 12.45 20.39 15.74
C PHE A 4 13.43 19.38 15.12
N SER A 5 13.56 18.23 15.77
CA SER A 5 14.08 17.03 15.15
C SER A 5 13.22 16.77 13.94
N LYS A 6 13.72 17.20 12.78
CA LYS A 6 13.24 16.84 11.45
C LYS A 6 13.46 15.34 11.32
N LYS A 7 12.61 14.56 12.02
CA LYS A 7 12.41 13.15 11.75
C LYS A 7 12.18 13.12 10.26
N LYS A 8 13.16 12.55 9.57
CA LYS A 8 13.07 12.15 8.18
C LYS A 8 12.00 11.06 8.16
N THR A 9 10.74 11.47 8.38
CA THR A 9 9.59 10.66 8.08
C THR A 9 9.78 10.38 6.61
N PHE A 10 9.99 9.12 6.30
CA PHE A 10 9.79 8.65 4.95
C PHE A 10 8.40 9.17 4.61
N SER A 11 8.29 10.24 3.81
CA SER A 11 7.02 10.82 3.39
C SER A 11 6.37 9.90 2.36
N GLY A 12 6.35 8.60 2.66
CA GLY A 12 5.39 7.68 2.11
C GLY A 12 4.10 7.99 2.85
N ASP A 13 3.14 8.52 2.13
CA ASP A 13 1.86 8.94 2.68
C ASP A 13 1.32 7.93 3.69
N LYS A 14 1.06 8.42 4.90
CA LYS A 14 0.56 7.59 6.02
C LYS A 14 -0.72 6.84 5.65
N GLU A 15 -1.54 7.41 4.76
CA GLU A 15 -2.69 6.74 4.14
C GLU A 15 -2.32 5.48 3.37
N ILE A 16 -1.26 5.52 2.56
CA ILE A 16 -0.85 4.39 1.75
C ILE A 16 -0.37 3.25 2.66
N ASP A 17 0.38 3.58 3.72
CA ASP A 17 0.84 2.62 4.72
C ASP A 17 -0.32 2.00 5.52
N ASP A 18 -1.33 2.79 5.86
CA ASP A 18 -2.55 2.33 6.55
C ASP A 18 -3.35 1.35 5.68
N ILE A 19 -3.52 1.65 4.40
CA ILE A 19 -4.19 0.76 3.44
C ILE A 19 -3.39 -0.54 3.28
N ILE A 20 -2.07 -0.47 3.18
CA ILE A 20 -1.18 -1.64 3.10
C ILE A 20 -1.35 -2.54 4.33
N ASN A 21 -1.35 -1.96 5.53
CA ASN A 21 -1.58 -2.72 6.75
C ASN A 21 -2.98 -3.34 6.79
N GLY A 22 -4.01 -2.62 6.33
CA GLY A 22 -5.36 -3.16 6.16
C GLY A 22 -5.38 -4.41 5.29
N ILE A 23 -4.78 -4.34 4.09
CA ILE A 23 -4.68 -5.47 3.15
C ILE A 23 -3.98 -6.67 3.79
N ARG A 24 -2.89 -6.45 4.54
CA ARG A 24 -2.17 -7.52 5.24
C ARG A 24 -3.03 -8.20 6.30
N VAL A 25 -3.78 -7.41 7.07
CA VAL A 25 -4.72 -7.94 8.06
C VAL A 25 -5.84 -8.71 7.37
N ASP A 26 -6.43 -8.18 6.29
CA ASP A 26 -7.46 -8.86 5.52
C ASP A 26 -6.96 -10.20 4.95
N LEU A 27 -5.76 -10.22 4.35
CA LEU A 27 -5.09 -11.45 3.88
C LEU A 27 -4.88 -12.45 5.03
N SER A 28 -4.37 -11.98 6.17
CA SER A 28 -4.16 -12.83 7.35
C SER A 28 -5.46 -13.41 7.92
N ASN A 29 -6.58 -12.71 7.74
CA ASN A 29 -7.91 -13.15 8.16
C ASN A 29 -8.66 -13.94 7.07
N ASN A 30 -8.01 -14.30 5.96
CA ASN A 30 -8.66 -14.96 4.81
C ASN A 30 -9.76 -14.12 4.13
N TYR A 31 -9.82 -12.81 4.35
CA TYR A 31 -10.77 -11.91 3.69
C TYR A 31 -10.28 -11.52 2.30
N LYS A 32 -10.26 -12.49 1.40
CA LYS A 32 -9.75 -12.33 0.03
C LYS A 32 -10.45 -11.20 -0.74
N ASP A 33 -11.78 -11.14 -0.67
CA ASP A 33 -12.57 -10.09 -1.33
C ASP A 33 -12.24 -8.69 -0.79
N ASN A 34 -12.03 -8.58 0.53
CA ASN A 34 -11.71 -7.33 1.20
C ASN A 34 -10.28 -6.89 0.89
N ALA A 35 -9.33 -7.83 0.85
CA ALA A 35 -7.97 -7.59 0.39
C ALA A 35 -7.93 -7.10 -1.06
N VAL A 36 -8.71 -7.70 -1.97
CA VAL A 36 -8.80 -7.24 -3.38
C VAL A 36 -9.34 -5.81 -3.46
N LEU A 37 -10.35 -5.47 -2.65
CA LEU A 37 -10.86 -4.10 -2.57
C LEU A 37 -9.81 -3.13 -2.01
N GLY A 38 -9.06 -3.54 -0.99
CA GLY A 38 -7.95 -2.79 -0.42
C GLY A 38 -6.86 -2.52 -1.46
N ILE A 39 -6.46 -3.53 -2.22
CA ILE A 39 -5.45 -3.40 -3.30
C ILE A 39 -5.93 -2.42 -4.38
N LYS A 40 -7.19 -2.49 -4.79
CA LYS A 40 -7.77 -1.53 -5.75
C LYS A 40 -7.76 -0.10 -5.20
N LYS A 41 -8.11 0.08 -3.92
CA LYS A 41 -8.02 1.38 -3.24
C LYS A 41 -6.58 1.88 -3.18
N LEU A 42 -5.64 1.02 -2.80
CA LEU A 42 -4.21 1.33 -2.73
C LEU A 42 -3.70 1.84 -4.08
N LYS A 43 -4.04 1.14 -5.16
CA LYS A 43 -3.70 1.54 -6.52
C LYS A 43 -4.29 2.89 -6.90
N ALA A 44 -5.58 3.11 -6.63
CA ALA A 44 -6.25 4.38 -6.92
C ALA A 44 -5.60 5.55 -6.17
N VAL A 45 -5.28 5.40 -4.89
CA VAL A 45 -4.64 6.44 -4.08
C VAL A 45 -3.21 6.71 -4.55
N VAL A 46 -2.46 5.67 -4.92
CA VAL A 46 -1.09 5.79 -5.45
C VAL A 46 -1.09 6.53 -6.80
N GLU A 47 -2.02 6.18 -7.70
CA GLU A 47 -2.19 6.87 -8.99
C GLU A 47 -2.63 8.32 -8.79
N GLU A 48 -3.63 8.59 -7.93
CA GLU A 48 -4.11 9.94 -7.66
C GLU A 48 -3.00 10.85 -7.08
N LYS A 49 -2.18 10.31 -6.17
CA LYS A 49 -1.05 11.06 -5.58
C LYS A 49 0.08 11.27 -6.57
N TYR A 50 0.30 10.34 -7.49
CA TYR A 50 1.24 10.51 -8.59
C TYR A 50 0.78 11.58 -9.58
N ASP A 51 -0.48 11.51 -10.00
CA ASP A 51 -1.12 12.48 -10.91
C ASP A 51 -1.15 13.89 -10.29
N SER A 52 -1.45 13.99 -8.99
CA SER A 52 -1.37 15.26 -8.23
C SER A 52 0.07 15.77 -8.02
N GLY A 53 1.11 15.05 -8.46
CA GLY A 53 2.51 15.41 -8.24
C GLY A 53 2.98 15.37 -6.79
N LYS A 54 2.16 14.80 -5.88
CA LYS A 54 2.47 14.63 -4.45
C LYS A 54 3.36 13.42 -4.21
N LEU A 55 3.36 12.46 -5.14
CA LEU A 55 4.16 11.25 -5.09
C LEU A 55 5.33 11.33 -6.08
N ARG A 56 6.53 10.98 -5.61
CA ARG A 56 7.69 10.84 -6.49
C ARG A 56 7.62 9.52 -7.26
N ASP A 57 8.13 9.52 -8.47
CA ASP A 57 8.23 8.33 -9.34
C ASP A 57 8.91 7.12 -8.67
N ASN A 58 9.95 7.38 -7.88
CA ASN A 58 10.65 6.34 -7.11
C ASN A 58 9.76 5.72 -6.00
N LEU A 59 8.85 6.50 -5.41
CA LEU A 59 7.86 6.00 -4.44
C LEU A 59 6.73 5.27 -5.15
N TYR A 60 6.26 5.80 -6.27
CA TYR A 60 5.25 5.16 -7.13
C TYR A 60 5.68 3.75 -7.52
N THR A 61 6.92 3.59 -8.00
CA THR A 61 7.47 2.27 -8.38
C THR A 61 7.50 1.31 -7.20
N ARG A 62 7.91 1.77 -6.01
CA ARG A 62 7.86 0.95 -4.78
C ARG A 62 6.45 0.52 -4.43
N TYR A 63 5.48 1.42 -4.48
CA TYR A 63 4.09 1.08 -4.17
C TYR A 63 3.46 0.16 -5.21
N ALA A 64 3.81 0.34 -6.49
CA ALA A 64 3.42 -0.56 -7.56
C ALA A 64 3.97 -1.98 -7.37
N ASP A 65 5.21 -2.11 -6.89
CA ASP A 65 5.84 -3.39 -6.57
C ASP A 65 5.11 -4.08 -5.40
N ILE A 66 4.81 -3.33 -4.33
CA ILE A 66 4.02 -3.81 -3.18
C ILE A 66 2.61 -4.25 -3.61
N ILE A 67 1.94 -3.48 -4.47
CA ILE A 67 0.62 -3.84 -5.03
C ILE A 67 0.71 -5.18 -5.77
N LYS A 68 1.72 -5.36 -6.61
CA LYS A 68 1.97 -6.63 -7.32
C LYS A 68 2.22 -7.79 -6.37
N GLU A 69 2.97 -7.57 -5.30
CA GLU A 69 3.21 -8.58 -4.26
C GLU A 69 1.88 -9.00 -3.62
N PHE A 70 1.02 -8.05 -3.26
CA PHE A 70 -0.32 -8.36 -2.74
C PHE A 70 -1.24 -9.05 -3.74
N GLU A 71 -1.23 -8.63 -5.02
CA GLU A 71 -1.97 -9.33 -6.06
C GLU A 71 -1.50 -10.78 -6.22
N THR A 72 -0.19 -11.01 -6.12
CA THR A 72 0.42 -12.35 -6.16
C THR A 72 0.04 -13.16 -4.93
N ASP A 73 0.02 -12.55 -3.74
CA ASP A 73 -0.38 -13.22 -2.48
C ASP A 73 -1.86 -13.62 -2.51
N VAL A 74 -2.74 -12.71 -2.95
CA VAL A 74 -4.17 -12.99 -3.19
C VAL A 74 -4.35 -14.07 -4.27
N ALA A 75 -3.60 -14.03 -5.37
CA ALA A 75 -3.69 -15.03 -6.43
C ALA A 75 -3.16 -16.40 -5.99
N GLY A 76 -2.07 -16.38 -5.20
CA GLY A 76 -1.38 -17.51 -4.59
C GLY A 76 -2.13 -18.11 -3.40
N PHE A 77 -3.12 -17.40 -2.86
CA PHE A 77 -4.09 -17.87 -1.86
C PHE A 77 -4.96 -19.06 -2.32
N LYS A 78 -4.59 -19.74 -3.42
CA LYS A 78 -5.15 -21.01 -3.87
C LYS A 78 -4.89 -22.09 -2.82
N ARG A 79 -5.89 -22.23 -1.93
CA ARG A 79 -6.50 -23.49 -1.46
C ARG A 79 -5.49 -24.64 -1.39
N THR A 80 -4.77 -24.74 -0.27
CA THR A 80 -4.18 -26.01 0.15
C THR A 80 -5.31 -27.05 0.17
N TYR A 81 -5.28 -27.96 -0.80
CA TYR A 81 -6.18 -29.12 -0.91
C TYR A 81 -5.47 -30.33 -0.32
#